data_AF-A0AA41YIT0-F1
#
_entry.id   AF-A0AA41YIT0-F1
#
_cell.length_a   1.000
_cell.length_b   1.000
_cell.length_c   1.000
_cell.angle_alpha   90.00
_cell.angle_beta   90.00
_cell.angle_gamma   90.00
#
_symmetry.space_group_name_H-M   'P 1'
#
loop_
_entity.id
_entity.type
_entity.pdbx_description
1 polymer ?
#
loop_
_entity_poly.entity_id
_entity_poly.type
_entity_poly.pdbx_seq_one_letter_code
_entity_poly.pdbx_strand_id
1 'polypeptide(L)'
;MALAVALGGAWLALRPQPAGLSPPGQVAVVPPLPQPGPRAGAPAFAIRDASEAEILENRDGGLVIFRFRPNPRILVLDFADLSEQGRMLNRVAALVEKAGLPRDRLLDDTELDAAIRAHGDRPETYYYGHDYSAAALARFFALAERDRVALTPQEQMLRLLLAQEGYLQPGALGGIISIPRAGADPFVDLGARATILHHELSHGEYFSNPAYAAYARAFWSGVLTEAERAAFIRYLAHEDYDPSQEDLMINEMQAYLMHTPDRRFFDPGTLGLPVGAVNRLQATFLLGMPAGWLRDGTSVPPPVEAASAPAPASLPASPPPAKARGAPAR
;
A
#
# COMPACT_ATOMS: atom_id res chain seq x y z
N MET A 1 -10.77 49.74 17.95
CA MET A 1 -12.07 50.43 18.17
C MET A 1 -12.68 50.66 16.80
N ALA A 2 -13.44 49.71 16.22
CA ALA A 2 -14.84 49.39 16.49
C ALA A 2 -15.79 50.58 16.24
N LEU A 3 -16.55 50.57 15.14
CA LEU A 3 -18.00 50.31 15.17
C LEU A 3 -18.59 50.18 13.75
N ALA A 4 -19.58 49.29 13.68
CA ALA A 4 -20.47 49.00 12.55
C ALA A 4 -21.88 49.55 12.84
N VAL A 5 -22.67 49.82 11.80
CA VAL A 5 -24.16 49.96 11.80
C VAL A 5 -24.59 49.56 10.36
N ALA A 6 -25.30 48.46 10.09
CA ALA A 6 -26.65 48.00 10.46
C ALA A 6 -27.78 48.51 9.51
N LEU A 7 -28.45 47.53 8.89
CA LEU A 7 -29.84 47.50 8.40
C LEU A 7 -30.34 46.12 8.87
N GLY A 8 -31.33 45.91 9.75
CA GLY A 8 -32.68 46.46 9.82
C GLY A 8 -33.61 45.65 8.88
N GLY A 9 -34.61 44.87 9.30
CA GLY A 9 -35.09 44.49 10.62
C GLY A 9 -36.18 43.38 10.55
N ALA A 10 -36.34 42.69 11.70
CA ALA A 10 -37.54 42.13 12.34
C ALA A 10 -38.64 41.36 11.55
N TRP A 11 -39.01 40.16 12.04
CA TRP A 11 -40.31 39.94 12.72
C TRP A 11 -40.31 38.62 13.52
N LEU A 12 -40.96 38.67 14.69
CA LEU A 12 -40.99 37.64 15.73
C LEU A 12 -42.07 36.56 15.49
N ALA A 13 -41.78 35.39 16.05
CA ALA A 13 -42.69 34.43 16.69
C ALA A 13 -43.52 33.48 15.81
N LEU A 14 -43.05 32.23 15.72
CA LEU A 14 -43.84 31.01 16.02
C LEU A 14 -42.89 29.94 16.54
N ARG A 15 -42.99 29.61 17.84
CA ARG A 15 -42.30 28.46 18.44
C ARG A 15 -43.09 27.20 18.10
N PRO A 16 -42.51 26.17 17.46
CA PRO A 16 -43.15 24.86 17.39
C PRO A 16 -43.11 24.20 18.77
N GLN A 17 -44.22 23.56 19.15
CA GLN A 17 -44.30 22.69 20.31
C GLN A 17 -43.36 21.47 20.14
N PRO A 18 -42.78 20.94 21.22
CA PRO A 18 -42.06 19.67 21.17
C PRO A 18 -43.04 18.54 20.88
N ALA A 19 -42.89 17.88 19.74
CA ALA A 19 -43.60 16.65 19.42
C ALA A 19 -43.20 15.57 20.45
N GLY A 20 -44.21 14.86 20.95
CA GLY A 20 -44.06 13.82 21.97
C GLY A 20 -43.08 12.72 21.55
N LEU A 21 -42.28 12.27 22.52
CA LEU A 21 -41.41 11.11 22.40
C LEU A 21 -42.28 9.87 22.21
N SER A 22 -42.29 9.33 20.99
CA SER A 22 -42.73 7.96 20.75
C SER A 22 -41.73 7.00 21.42
N PRO A 23 -42.20 5.89 22.02
CA PRO A 23 -41.32 4.87 22.56
C PRO A 23 -40.43 4.28 21.45
N PRO A 24 -39.21 3.80 21.76
CA PRO A 24 -38.28 3.31 20.77
C PRO A 24 -38.91 2.14 20.01
N GLY A 25 -39.25 2.39 18.74
CA GLY A 25 -39.59 1.34 17.80
C GLY A 25 -38.40 0.40 17.69
N GLN A 26 -38.63 -0.88 17.96
CA GLN A 26 -37.67 -1.93 17.67
C GLN A 26 -37.26 -1.80 16.20
N VAL A 27 -36.00 -1.41 15.98
CA VAL A 27 -35.38 -1.49 14.67
C VAL A 27 -35.39 -2.96 14.31
N ALA A 28 -36.21 -3.35 13.34
CA ALA A 28 -36.17 -4.68 12.78
C ALA A 28 -34.75 -4.92 12.28
N VAL A 29 -34.03 -5.82 12.95
CA VAL A 29 -32.75 -6.34 12.46
C VAL A 29 -33.08 -7.07 11.16
N VAL A 30 -32.85 -6.41 10.04
CA VAL A 30 -32.90 -7.05 8.73
C VAL A 30 -31.77 -8.09 8.74
N PRO A 31 -32.06 -9.40 8.64
CA PRO A 31 -31.00 -10.40 8.53
C PRO A 31 -30.15 -10.05 7.31
N PRO A 32 -28.81 -10.15 7.38
CA PRO A 32 -28.00 -10.05 6.18
C PRO A 32 -28.53 -11.06 5.16
N LEU A 33 -28.77 -10.60 3.93
CA LEU A 33 -29.11 -11.49 2.83
C LEU A 33 -28.02 -12.57 2.77
N PRO A 34 -28.38 -13.86 2.60
CA PRO A 34 -27.39 -14.91 2.47
C PRO A 34 -26.47 -14.57 1.31
N GLN A 35 -25.19 -14.33 1.63
CA GLN A 35 -24.12 -14.25 0.66
C GLN A 35 -24.22 -15.52 -0.19
N PRO A 36 -24.25 -15.43 -1.54
CA PRO A 36 -24.15 -16.62 -2.35
C PRO A 36 -22.85 -17.32 -1.96
N GLY A 37 -22.98 -18.48 -1.31
CA GLY A 37 -21.83 -19.34 -1.04
C GLY A 37 -21.09 -19.63 -2.34
N PRO A 38 -19.81 -20.02 -2.28
CA PRO A 38 -19.03 -20.34 -3.46
C PRO A 38 -19.85 -21.26 -4.37
N ARG A 39 -20.15 -20.80 -5.59
CA ARG A 39 -20.84 -21.62 -6.58
C ARG A 39 -20.02 -22.89 -6.74
N ALA A 40 -20.62 -24.03 -6.40
CA ALA A 40 -20.04 -25.34 -6.70
C ALA A 40 -19.70 -25.38 -8.20
N GLY A 41 -18.40 -25.42 -8.53
CA GLY A 41 -17.92 -25.50 -9.92
C GLY A 41 -17.05 -24.35 -10.43
N ALA A 42 -16.74 -23.30 -9.65
CA ALA A 42 -15.65 -22.41 -10.04
C ALA A 42 -14.30 -23.17 -9.93
N PRO A 43 -13.44 -23.17 -10.96
CA PRO A 43 -12.13 -23.81 -10.85
C PRO A 43 -11.33 -23.15 -9.73
N ALA A 44 -10.83 -23.97 -8.80
CA ALA A 44 -9.95 -23.48 -7.75
C ALA A 44 -8.65 -22.97 -8.37
N PHE A 45 -8.15 -21.84 -7.89
CA PHE A 45 -6.83 -21.35 -8.26
C PHE A 45 -5.77 -22.33 -7.75
N ALA A 46 -4.84 -22.69 -8.63
CA ALA A 46 -3.65 -23.44 -8.24
C ALA A 46 -2.69 -22.49 -7.52
N ILE A 47 -2.48 -22.74 -6.22
CA ILE A 47 -1.61 -21.92 -5.37
C ILE A 47 -0.41 -22.78 -4.95
N ARG A 48 0.79 -22.26 -5.19
CA ARG A 48 2.06 -22.97 -4.92
C ARG A 48 2.68 -22.45 -3.62
N ASP A 49 2.98 -23.32 -2.66
CA ASP A 49 3.75 -22.92 -1.48
C ASP A 49 5.23 -22.71 -1.84
N ALA A 50 5.75 -21.49 -1.70
CA ALA A 50 7.10 -21.12 -2.14
C ALA A 50 7.84 -20.22 -1.15
N SER A 51 9.16 -20.36 -1.09
CA SER A 51 10.09 -19.42 -0.46
C SER A 51 10.35 -18.23 -1.37
N GLU A 52 10.97 -17.17 -0.84
CA GLU A 52 11.36 -16.00 -1.61
C GLU A 52 12.27 -16.37 -2.79
N ALA A 53 13.28 -17.23 -2.56
CA ALA A 53 14.18 -17.70 -3.61
C ALA A 53 13.44 -18.43 -4.75
N GLU A 54 12.51 -19.33 -4.42
CA GLU A 54 11.73 -20.07 -5.43
C GLU A 54 10.80 -19.13 -6.24
N ILE A 55 10.24 -18.09 -5.60
CA ILE A 55 9.45 -17.06 -6.29
C ILE A 55 10.33 -16.25 -7.26
N LEU A 56 11.55 -15.90 -6.86
CA LEU A 56 12.50 -15.20 -7.73
C LEU A 56 12.98 -16.06 -8.90
N GLU A 57 12.99 -17.38 -8.75
CA GLU A 57 13.34 -18.33 -9.80
C GLU A 57 12.21 -18.62 -10.79
N ASN A 58 10.96 -18.24 -10.48
CA ASN A 58 9.82 -18.47 -11.37
C ASN A 58 10.02 -17.79 -12.75
N ARG A 59 9.68 -18.52 -13.82
CA ARG A 59 9.79 -18.04 -15.22
C ARG A 59 8.51 -18.28 -16.02
N ASP A 60 7.44 -18.70 -15.38
CA ASP A 60 6.16 -19.00 -16.04
C ASP A 60 5.63 -17.75 -16.80
N GLY A 61 4.95 -18.01 -17.92
CA GLY A 61 4.55 -16.96 -18.87
C GLY A 61 3.21 -16.29 -18.59
N GLY A 62 2.57 -16.57 -17.45
CA GLY A 62 1.30 -15.97 -17.04
C GLY A 62 1.26 -15.78 -15.52
N LEU A 63 0.13 -15.31 -15.00
CA LEU A 63 -0.05 -15.14 -13.55
C LEU A 63 0.19 -16.46 -12.80
N VAL A 64 1.16 -16.45 -11.88
CA VAL A 64 1.36 -17.52 -10.90
C VAL A 64 1.04 -16.99 -9.51
N ILE A 65 0.30 -17.78 -8.73
CA ILE A 65 -0.05 -17.43 -7.36
C ILE A 65 0.76 -18.31 -6.43
N PHE A 66 1.55 -17.66 -5.59
CA PHE A 66 2.28 -18.32 -4.53
C PHE A 66 1.64 -18.04 -3.18
N ARG A 67 1.66 -19.04 -2.30
CA ARG A 67 1.52 -18.84 -0.87
C ARG A 67 2.93 -18.78 -0.28
N PHE A 68 3.25 -17.68 0.40
CA PHE A 68 4.59 -17.49 0.93
C PHE A 68 4.82 -18.44 2.10
N ARG A 69 5.75 -19.38 1.95
CA ARG A 69 5.94 -20.48 2.90
C ARG A 69 6.30 -20.02 4.33
N PRO A 70 7.19 -19.02 4.54
CA PRO A 70 7.49 -18.53 5.89
C PRO A 70 6.31 -17.84 6.58
N ASN A 71 5.38 -17.26 5.82
CA ASN A 71 4.14 -16.70 6.34
C ASN A 71 2.96 -16.97 5.37
N PRO A 72 2.23 -18.07 5.57
CA PRO A 72 1.16 -18.50 4.66
C PRO A 72 -0.06 -17.57 4.57
N ARG A 73 -0.09 -16.46 5.32
CA ARG A 73 -1.09 -15.39 5.21
C ARG A 73 -0.72 -14.33 4.16
N ILE A 74 0.37 -14.54 3.43
CA ILE A 74 0.80 -13.67 2.34
C ILE A 74 0.66 -14.45 1.04
N LEU A 75 -0.13 -13.91 0.11
CA LEU A 75 -0.19 -14.41 -1.25
C LEU A 75 0.64 -13.51 -2.16
N VAL A 76 1.50 -14.11 -2.98
CA VAL A 76 2.30 -13.40 -3.97
C VAL A 76 1.73 -13.65 -5.35
N LEU A 77 1.30 -12.57 -6.01
CA LEU A 77 0.80 -12.56 -7.38
C LEU A 77 1.95 -12.20 -8.30
N ASP A 78 2.50 -13.20 -8.98
CA ASP A 78 3.62 -13.03 -9.89
C ASP A 78 3.11 -12.86 -11.32
N PHE A 79 3.16 -11.63 -11.82
CA PHE A 79 2.62 -11.27 -13.14
C PHE A 79 3.68 -11.37 -14.23
N ALA A 80 3.27 -11.85 -15.41
CA ALA A 80 4.14 -11.93 -16.58
C ALA A 80 4.50 -10.52 -17.14
N ASP A 81 3.58 -9.57 -17.00
CA ASP A 81 3.75 -8.18 -17.41
C ASP A 81 2.95 -7.20 -16.53
N LEU A 82 3.35 -5.92 -16.58
CA LEU A 82 2.76 -4.84 -15.80
C LEU A 82 1.34 -4.45 -16.24
N SER A 83 0.94 -4.78 -17.46
CA SER A 83 -0.39 -4.46 -17.98
C SER A 83 -1.45 -5.37 -17.35
N GLU A 84 -1.15 -6.66 -17.18
CA GLU A 84 -2.00 -7.59 -16.42
C GLU A 84 -2.13 -7.19 -14.95
N GLN A 85 -1.00 -6.81 -14.32
CA GLN A 85 -0.97 -6.32 -12.95
C GLN A 85 -1.86 -5.08 -12.79
N GLY A 86 -1.66 -4.06 -13.63
CA GLY A 86 -2.41 -2.82 -13.57
C GLY A 86 -3.90 -3.00 -13.78
N ARG A 87 -4.32 -3.86 -14.73
CA ARG A 87 -5.74 -4.20 -14.95
C ARG A 87 -6.41 -4.82 -13.72
N MET A 88 -5.65 -5.51 -12.88
CA MET A 88 -6.17 -6.13 -11.67
C MET A 88 -6.15 -5.18 -10.46
N LEU A 89 -5.11 -4.35 -10.33
CA LEU A 89 -4.77 -3.72 -9.04
C LEU A 89 -4.81 -2.18 -9.04
N ASN A 90 -4.78 -1.49 -10.20
CA ASN A 90 -4.70 -0.02 -10.21
C ASN A 90 -5.90 0.67 -9.56
N ARG A 91 -7.11 0.11 -9.68
CA ARG A 91 -8.29 0.67 -9.00
C ARG A 91 -8.21 0.49 -7.48
N VAL A 92 -7.53 -0.55 -7.01
CA VAL A 92 -7.27 -0.76 -5.58
C VAL A 92 -6.24 0.27 -5.10
N ALA A 93 -5.14 0.46 -5.82
CA ALA A 93 -4.14 1.50 -5.54
C ALA A 93 -4.78 2.89 -5.44
N ALA A 94 -5.62 3.24 -6.42
CA ALA A 94 -6.34 4.50 -6.45
C ALA A 94 -7.23 4.73 -5.21
N LEU A 95 -7.80 3.66 -4.66
CA LEU A 95 -8.62 3.70 -3.45
C LEU A 95 -7.78 3.77 -2.16
N VAL A 96 -6.68 3.03 -2.12
CA VAL A 96 -5.96 2.72 -0.87
C VAL A 96 -4.81 3.68 -0.60
N GLU A 97 -4.03 4.04 -1.61
CA GLU A 97 -2.72 4.64 -1.39
C GLU A 97 -2.47 5.96 -2.15
N LYS A 98 -2.97 6.10 -3.39
CA LYS A 98 -2.66 7.29 -4.21
C LYS A 98 -3.25 8.58 -3.64
N ALA A 99 -2.43 9.61 -3.52
CA ALA A 99 -2.83 10.93 -3.03
C ALA A 99 -3.85 11.61 -3.95
N GLY A 100 -4.77 12.39 -3.36
CA GLY A 100 -5.71 13.24 -4.09
C GLY A 100 -6.90 12.52 -4.74
N LEU A 101 -7.02 11.20 -4.54
CA LEU A 101 -8.13 10.39 -5.03
C LEU A 101 -9.15 10.08 -3.92
N PRO A 102 -10.44 9.90 -4.28
CA PRO A 102 -11.49 9.66 -3.30
C PRO A 102 -11.25 8.34 -2.57
N ARG A 103 -11.43 8.38 -1.25
CA ARG A 103 -11.24 7.20 -0.39
C ARG A 103 -12.53 6.48 -0.12
N ASP A 104 -13.68 7.12 -0.27
CA ASP A 104 -14.99 6.65 0.16
C ASP A 104 -15.83 6.00 -0.96
N ARG A 105 -15.35 6.00 -2.20
CA ARG A 105 -15.96 5.39 -3.38
C ARG A 105 -14.89 4.85 -4.33
N LEU A 106 -15.29 3.98 -5.26
CA LEU A 106 -14.41 3.57 -6.35
C LEU A 106 -14.47 4.59 -7.50
N LEU A 107 -13.38 4.67 -8.26
CA LEU A 107 -13.35 5.30 -9.57
C LEU A 107 -13.92 4.32 -10.60
N ASP A 108 -14.72 4.80 -11.55
CA ASP A 108 -15.02 4.03 -12.75
C ASP A 108 -13.80 3.98 -13.71
N ASP A 109 -13.91 3.24 -14.81
CA ASP A 109 -12.80 3.10 -15.78
C ASP A 109 -12.35 4.44 -16.37
N THR A 110 -13.29 5.35 -16.64
CA THR A 110 -12.98 6.66 -17.23
C THR A 110 -12.29 7.57 -16.23
N GLU A 111 -12.77 7.58 -14.99
CA GLU A 111 -12.18 8.32 -13.88
C GLU A 111 -10.78 7.80 -13.53
N LEU A 112 -10.60 6.47 -13.48
CA LEU A 112 -9.31 5.84 -13.20
C LEU A 112 -8.29 6.19 -14.29
N ASP A 113 -8.67 6.07 -15.55
CA ASP A 113 -7.81 6.46 -16.68
C ASP A 113 -7.42 7.94 -16.64
N ALA A 114 -8.36 8.82 -16.26
CA ALA A 114 -8.08 10.23 -16.10
C ALA A 114 -7.12 10.50 -14.94
N ALA A 115 -7.30 9.82 -13.80
CA ALA A 115 -6.42 9.90 -12.64
C ALA A 115 -4.99 9.46 -12.98
N ILE A 116 -4.82 8.29 -13.60
CA ILE A 116 -3.49 7.77 -14.00
C ILE A 116 -2.76 8.79 -14.88
N ARG A 117 -3.45 9.34 -15.91
CA ARG A 117 -2.86 10.36 -16.80
C ARG A 117 -2.53 11.66 -16.06
N ALA A 118 -3.35 12.08 -15.09
CA ALA A 118 -3.13 13.31 -14.34
C ALA A 118 -1.85 13.26 -13.48
N HIS A 119 -1.45 12.06 -13.03
CA HIS A 119 -0.17 11.84 -12.35
C HIS A 119 1.02 11.68 -13.31
N GLY A 120 0.80 11.78 -14.62
CA GLY A 120 1.86 11.57 -15.62
C GLY A 120 2.26 10.10 -15.80
N ASP A 121 1.46 9.17 -15.24
CA ASP A 121 1.69 7.74 -15.30
C ASP A 121 0.99 7.10 -16.50
N ARG A 122 1.33 5.83 -16.74
CA ARG A 122 0.60 4.91 -17.61
C ARG A 122 -0.02 3.80 -16.77
N PRO A 123 -1.07 3.11 -17.26
CA PRO A 123 -1.62 1.96 -16.55
C PRO A 123 -0.58 0.91 -16.16
N GLU A 124 0.46 0.72 -16.99
CA GLU A 124 1.55 -0.22 -16.71
C GLU A 124 2.56 0.29 -15.67
N THR A 125 2.70 1.59 -15.48
CA THR A 125 3.75 2.17 -14.62
C THR A 125 3.19 2.91 -13.41
N TYR A 126 1.88 2.75 -13.16
CA TYR A 126 1.22 3.38 -12.02
C TYR A 126 1.89 2.92 -10.71
N TYR A 127 2.14 1.61 -10.60
CA TYR A 127 3.03 1.00 -9.61
C TYR A 127 3.73 -0.25 -10.17
N TYR A 128 4.96 -0.50 -9.74
CA TYR A 128 5.73 -1.68 -10.15
C TYR A 128 5.43 -2.91 -9.28
N GLY A 129 5.21 -2.72 -7.97
CA GLY A 129 4.67 -3.70 -7.05
C GLY A 129 3.39 -3.16 -6.42
N HIS A 130 2.63 -4.02 -5.74
CA HIS A 130 1.43 -3.60 -5.03
C HIS A 130 1.23 -4.50 -3.82
N ASP A 131 0.75 -3.94 -2.73
CA ASP A 131 0.43 -4.64 -1.50
C ASP A 131 -0.94 -4.20 -0.96
N TYR A 132 -1.79 -5.17 -0.59
CA TYR A 132 -3.08 -4.84 0.01
C TYR A 132 -3.47 -5.83 1.10
N SER A 133 -3.83 -5.29 2.26
CA SER A 133 -4.43 -6.08 3.33
C SER A 133 -5.76 -6.70 2.91
N ALA A 134 -6.10 -7.85 3.50
CA ALA A 134 -7.39 -8.49 3.34
C ALA A 134 -8.56 -7.53 3.63
N ALA A 135 -8.41 -6.68 4.67
CA ALA A 135 -9.41 -5.67 5.03
C ALA A 135 -9.61 -4.59 3.94
N ALA A 136 -8.53 -4.10 3.34
CA ALA A 136 -8.60 -3.13 2.25
C ALA A 136 -9.28 -3.72 1.01
N LEU A 137 -8.97 -4.98 0.67
CA LEU A 137 -9.58 -5.68 -0.45
C LEU A 137 -11.06 -5.99 -0.21
N ALA A 138 -11.43 -6.44 1.00
CA ALA A 138 -12.82 -6.63 1.37
C ALA A 138 -13.63 -5.33 1.25
N ARG A 139 -13.04 -4.21 1.69
CA ARG A 139 -13.61 -2.87 1.54
C ARG A 139 -13.77 -2.46 0.08
N PHE A 140 -12.77 -2.71 -0.77
CA PHE A 140 -12.85 -2.45 -2.21
C PHE A 140 -14.07 -3.13 -2.84
N PHE A 141 -14.26 -4.43 -2.60
CA PHE A 141 -15.41 -5.15 -3.16
C PHE A 141 -16.75 -4.73 -2.55
N ALA A 142 -16.78 -4.36 -1.27
CA ALA A 142 -17.98 -3.80 -0.64
C ALA A 142 -18.39 -2.46 -1.27
N LEU A 143 -17.42 -1.60 -1.60
CA LEU A 143 -17.68 -0.34 -2.32
C LEU A 143 -18.15 -0.58 -3.75
N ALA A 144 -17.53 -1.52 -4.47
CA ALA A 144 -17.97 -1.89 -5.82
C ALA A 144 -19.45 -2.32 -5.83
N GLU A 145 -19.84 -3.16 -4.87
CA GLU A 145 -21.22 -3.62 -4.73
C GLU A 145 -22.17 -2.48 -4.33
N ARG A 146 -21.81 -1.69 -3.31
CA ARG A 146 -22.61 -0.55 -2.82
C ARG A 146 -22.91 0.45 -3.94
N ASP A 147 -21.88 0.81 -4.70
CA ASP A 147 -21.94 1.86 -5.72
C ASP A 147 -22.31 1.33 -7.11
N ARG A 148 -22.47 0.00 -7.24
CA ARG A 148 -22.74 -0.71 -8.51
C ARG A 148 -21.68 -0.45 -9.59
N VAL A 149 -20.42 -0.32 -9.17
CA VAL A 149 -19.29 -0.25 -10.10
C VAL A 149 -19.04 -1.63 -10.68
N ALA A 150 -19.02 -1.73 -12.01
CA ALA A 150 -18.78 -2.98 -12.70
C ALA A 150 -17.31 -3.42 -12.51
N LEU A 151 -17.12 -4.65 -12.05
CA LEU A 151 -15.79 -5.24 -11.94
C LEU A 151 -15.28 -5.69 -13.31
N THR A 152 -14.01 -5.41 -13.62
CA THR A 152 -13.33 -5.96 -14.79
C THR A 152 -13.16 -7.48 -14.66
N PRO A 153 -12.85 -8.21 -15.76
CA PRO A 153 -12.54 -9.64 -15.65
C PRO A 153 -11.40 -9.95 -14.67
N GLN A 154 -10.38 -9.10 -14.60
CA GLN A 154 -9.23 -9.25 -13.70
C GLN A 154 -9.62 -8.98 -12.24
N GLU A 155 -10.44 -7.98 -11.96
CA GLU A 155 -10.95 -7.72 -10.61
C GLU A 155 -11.92 -8.84 -10.15
N GLN A 156 -12.69 -9.43 -11.06
CA GLN A 156 -13.50 -10.61 -10.76
C GLN A 156 -12.63 -11.83 -10.43
N MET A 157 -11.53 -12.02 -11.17
CA MET A 157 -10.54 -13.06 -10.87
C MET A 157 -9.93 -12.86 -9.47
N LEU A 158 -9.55 -11.62 -9.13
CA LEU A 158 -9.09 -11.26 -7.80
C LEU A 158 -10.15 -11.59 -6.73
N ARG A 159 -11.42 -11.23 -6.95
CA ARG A 159 -12.51 -11.53 -6.01
C ARG A 159 -12.64 -13.02 -5.74
N LEU A 160 -12.55 -13.84 -6.78
CA LEU A 160 -12.66 -15.30 -6.66
C LEU A 160 -11.46 -15.88 -5.90
N LEU A 161 -10.24 -15.40 -6.16
CA LEU A 161 -9.03 -15.81 -5.43
C LEU A 161 -9.16 -15.49 -3.94
N LEU A 162 -9.54 -14.26 -3.60
CA LEU A 162 -9.69 -13.83 -2.21
C LEU A 162 -10.82 -14.55 -1.49
N ALA A 163 -11.90 -14.90 -2.21
CA ALA A 163 -12.96 -15.72 -1.65
C ALA A 163 -12.49 -17.15 -1.35
N GLN A 164 -11.68 -17.74 -2.25
CA GLN A 164 -11.08 -19.07 -2.04
C GLN A 164 -10.20 -19.10 -0.78
N GLU A 165 -9.39 -18.05 -0.58
CA GLU A 165 -8.45 -17.96 0.54
C GLU A 165 -9.07 -17.35 1.81
N GLY A 166 -10.36 -17.02 1.78
CA GLY A 166 -11.09 -16.49 2.94
C GLY A 166 -10.76 -15.04 3.30
N TYR A 167 -10.07 -14.28 2.44
CA TYR A 167 -9.63 -12.90 2.72
C TYR A 167 -10.78 -11.89 2.70
N LEU A 168 -11.93 -12.27 2.15
CA LEU A 168 -13.14 -11.44 2.19
C LEU A 168 -13.95 -11.62 3.49
N GLN A 169 -13.53 -12.51 4.40
CA GLN A 169 -14.21 -12.70 5.68
C GLN A 169 -13.88 -11.57 6.67
N PRO A 170 -14.84 -11.15 7.52
CA PRO A 170 -14.57 -10.15 8.56
C PRO A 170 -13.43 -10.58 9.49
N GLY A 171 -12.47 -9.68 9.70
CA GLY A 171 -11.32 -9.93 10.57
C GLY A 171 -10.27 -10.87 9.98
N ALA A 172 -10.35 -11.22 8.69
CA ALA A 172 -9.28 -11.94 8.01
C ALA A 172 -7.95 -11.17 8.13
N LEU A 173 -6.89 -11.89 8.50
CA LEU A 173 -5.52 -11.37 8.58
C LEU A 173 -4.72 -11.88 7.40
N GLY A 174 -3.87 -11.02 6.85
CA GLY A 174 -3.11 -11.33 5.65
C GLY A 174 -3.27 -10.26 4.58
N GLY A 175 -2.64 -10.52 3.45
CA GLY A 175 -2.68 -9.61 2.31
C GLY A 175 -2.17 -10.28 1.05
N ILE A 176 -2.45 -9.61 -0.05
CA ILE A 176 -1.79 -9.93 -1.31
C ILE A 176 -0.63 -8.96 -1.50
N ILE A 177 0.40 -9.47 -2.15
CA ILE A 177 1.45 -8.65 -2.74
C ILE A 177 1.59 -9.03 -4.21
N SER A 178 2.12 -8.14 -5.03
CA SER A 178 2.36 -8.41 -6.44
C SER A 178 3.77 -8.02 -6.86
N ILE A 179 4.30 -8.81 -7.79
CA ILE A 179 5.60 -8.54 -8.39
C ILE A 179 5.52 -8.71 -9.91
N PRO A 180 6.26 -7.89 -10.67
CA PRO A 180 6.37 -8.04 -12.11
C PRO A 180 7.54 -8.96 -12.45
N ARG A 181 7.40 -9.77 -13.50
CA ARG A 181 8.50 -10.59 -14.03
C ARG A 181 9.71 -9.73 -14.38
N ALA A 182 10.91 -10.27 -14.18
CA ALA A 182 12.12 -9.65 -14.71
C ALA A 182 12.02 -9.49 -16.23
N GLY A 183 12.33 -8.30 -16.74
CA GLY A 183 12.16 -7.91 -18.13
C GLY A 183 10.73 -7.49 -18.52
N ALA A 184 9.78 -7.41 -17.58
CA ALA A 184 8.46 -6.81 -17.85
C ALA A 184 8.54 -5.32 -18.22
N ASP A 185 9.61 -4.66 -17.77
CA ASP A 185 10.00 -3.30 -18.12
C ASP A 185 11.53 -3.19 -18.06
N PRO A 186 12.19 -2.29 -18.84
CA PRO A 186 13.65 -2.15 -18.82
C PRO A 186 14.26 -1.87 -17.44
N PHE A 187 13.49 -1.30 -16.50
CA PHE A 187 13.92 -1.06 -15.13
C PHE A 187 13.88 -2.33 -14.26
N VAL A 188 13.04 -3.31 -14.61
CA VAL A 188 12.82 -4.53 -13.83
C VAL A 188 13.81 -5.62 -14.25
N ASP A 189 15.08 -5.45 -13.93
CA ASP A 189 16.06 -6.55 -13.98
C ASP A 189 15.90 -7.52 -12.80
N LEU A 190 16.74 -8.57 -12.75
CA LEU A 190 16.68 -9.56 -11.66
C LEU A 190 16.93 -8.95 -10.27
N GLY A 191 17.82 -7.95 -10.17
CA GLY A 191 18.11 -7.28 -8.90
C GLY A 191 16.97 -6.37 -8.45
N ALA A 192 16.36 -5.67 -9.41
CA ALA A 192 15.18 -4.84 -9.19
C ALA A 192 13.99 -5.69 -8.75
N ARG A 193 13.74 -6.81 -9.43
CA ARG A 193 12.69 -7.77 -9.03
C ARG A 193 12.91 -8.32 -7.63
N ALA A 194 14.15 -8.67 -7.27
CA ALA A 194 14.47 -9.12 -5.91
C ALA A 194 14.20 -8.04 -4.87
N THR A 195 14.58 -6.79 -5.17
CA THR A 195 14.31 -5.64 -4.29
C THR A 195 12.81 -5.40 -4.13
N ILE A 196 12.04 -5.41 -5.22
CA ILE A 196 10.58 -5.27 -5.18
C ILE A 196 10.00 -6.40 -4.34
N LEU A 197 10.29 -7.67 -4.62
CA LEU A 197 9.73 -8.78 -3.85
C LEU A 197 10.01 -8.65 -2.36
N HIS A 198 11.24 -8.31 -1.98
CA HIS A 198 11.61 -8.19 -0.57
C HIS A 198 10.88 -7.02 0.10
N HIS A 199 10.76 -5.88 -0.59
CA HIS A 199 9.97 -4.72 -0.16
C HIS A 199 8.51 -5.12 0.06
N GLU A 200 7.88 -5.70 -0.96
CA GLU A 200 6.49 -6.13 -0.93
C GLU A 200 6.20 -7.15 0.18
N LEU A 201 7.12 -8.12 0.41
CA LEU A 201 6.98 -9.10 1.48
C LEU A 201 6.94 -8.47 2.88
N SER A 202 7.56 -7.31 3.10
CA SER A 202 7.39 -6.61 4.40
C SER A 202 5.98 -6.10 4.62
N HIS A 203 5.33 -5.58 3.58
CA HIS A 203 3.93 -5.19 3.68
C HIS A 203 3.06 -6.39 4.00
N GLY A 204 3.34 -7.52 3.34
CA GLY A 204 2.72 -8.80 3.68
C GLY A 204 2.87 -9.16 5.17
N GLU A 205 4.04 -8.98 5.76
CA GLU A 205 4.27 -9.18 7.20
C GLU A 205 3.47 -8.18 8.05
N TYR A 206 3.48 -6.89 7.68
CA TYR A 206 2.71 -5.84 8.34
C TYR A 206 1.21 -6.16 8.39
N PHE A 207 0.64 -6.71 7.31
CA PHE A 207 -0.79 -7.06 7.25
C PHE A 207 -1.15 -8.34 7.99
N SER A 208 -0.20 -9.27 8.15
CA SER A 208 -0.48 -10.63 8.59
C SER A 208 -0.06 -10.92 10.03
N ASN A 209 0.86 -10.13 10.58
CA ASN A 209 1.40 -10.28 11.92
C ASN A 209 1.08 -9.04 12.80
N PRO A 210 0.05 -9.13 13.66
CA PRO A 210 -0.32 -8.02 14.54
C PRO A 210 0.79 -7.56 15.50
N ALA A 211 1.69 -8.45 15.91
CA ALA A 211 2.81 -8.08 16.79
C ALA A 211 3.84 -7.25 16.03
N TYR A 212 4.14 -7.61 14.77
CA TYR A 212 5.02 -6.82 13.91
C TYR A 212 4.40 -5.47 13.56
N ALA A 213 3.11 -5.44 13.20
CA ALA A 213 2.39 -4.18 12.93
C ALA A 213 2.39 -3.25 14.16
N ALA A 214 2.13 -3.80 15.36
CA ALA A 214 2.19 -3.03 16.60
C ALA A 214 3.60 -2.48 16.88
N TYR A 215 4.63 -3.28 16.58
CA TYR A 215 6.03 -2.84 16.68
C TYR A 215 6.34 -1.68 15.73
N ALA A 216 5.99 -1.77 14.45
CA ALA A 216 6.21 -0.71 13.46
C ALA A 216 5.49 0.60 13.86
N ARG A 217 4.25 0.51 14.36
CA ARG A 217 3.53 1.67 14.90
C ARG A 217 4.24 2.28 16.11
N ALA A 218 4.70 1.45 17.04
CA ALA A 218 5.44 1.92 18.22
C ALA A 218 6.78 2.57 17.83
N PHE A 219 7.47 2.03 16.81
CA PHE A 219 8.68 2.62 16.26
C PHE A 219 8.40 4.00 15.66
N TRP A 220 7.35 4.13 14.86
CA TRP A 220 6.92 5.40 14.27
C TRP A 220 6.59 6.46 15.34
N SER A 221 5.74 6.11 16.32
CA SER A 221 5.27 7.08 17.31
C SER A 221 6.30 7.37 18.41
N GLY A 222 7.14 6.39 18.76
CA GLY A 222 7.97 6.41 19.97
C GLY A 222 9.48 6.41 19.76
N VAL A 223 9.97 5.94 18.61
CA VAL A 223 11.41 5.89 18.31
C VAL A 223 11.82 7.00 17.34
N LEU A 224 11.04 7.23 16.29
CA LEU A 224 11.29 8.35 15.38
C LEU A 224 11.08 9.69 16.08
N THR A 225 12.00 10.61 15.85
CA THR A 225 11.79 12.02 16.17
C THR A 225 10.78 12.65 15.20
N GLU A 226 10.21 13.79 15.58
CA GLU A 226 9.29 14.53 14.72
C GLU A 226 9.93 14.91 13.37
N ALA A 227 11.21 15.28 13.39
CA ALA A 227 11.95 15.63 12.19
C ALA A 227 12.14 14.43 11.24
N GLU A 228 12.37 13.24 11.79
CA GLU A 228 12.52 12.00 11.02
C GLU A 228 11.17 11.54 10.46
N ARG A 229 10.09 11.57 11.26
CA ARG A 229 8.73 11.32 10.74
C ARG A 229 8.39 12.26 9.60
N ALA A 230 8.63 13.56 9.79
CA ALA A 230 8.37 14.56 8.75
C ALA A 230 9.23 14.33 7.49
N ALA A 231 10.44 13.78 7.62
CA ALA A 231 11.27 13.40 6.47
C ALA A 231 10.65 12.24 5.68
N PHE A 232 10.20 11.18 6.35
CA PHE A 232 9.47 10.08 5.71
C PHE A 232 8.17 10.57 5.04
N ILE A 233 7.35 11.35 5.74
CA ILE A 233 6.09 11.89 5.18
C ILE A 233 6.35 12.69 3.91
N ARG A 234 7.37 13.56 3.89
CA ARG A 234 7.71 14.35 2.69
C ARG A 234 8.18 13.46 1.54
N TYR A 235 9.01 12.46 1.83
CA TYR A 235 9.50 11.52 0.82
C TYR A 235 8.34 10.70 0.23
N LEU A 236 7.48 10.11 1.07
CA LEU A 236 6.37 9.29 0.61
C LEU A 236 5.31 10.12 -0.14
N ALA A 237 5.05 11.36 0.29
CA ALA A 237 4.22 12.28 -0.48
C ALA A 237 4.81 12.61 -1.85
N HIS A 238 6.14 12.67 -1.99
CA HIS A 238 6.81 12.83 -3.28
C HIS A 238 6.65 11.59 -4.18
N GLU A 239 6.53 10.40 -3.58
CA GLU A 239 6.25 9.14 -4.29
C GLU A 239 4.75 8.91 -4.60
N ASP A 240 3.91 9.95 -4.41
CA ASP A 240 2.45 10.00 -4.59
C ASP A 240 1.60 9.25 -3.55
N TYR A 241 2.17 8.84 -2.42
CA TYR A 241 1.39 8.29 -1.31
C TYR A 241 0.64 9.40 -0.55
N ASP A 242 -0.57 9.10 -0.07
CA ASP A 242 -1.39 10.06 0.68
C ASP A 242 -0.88 10.25 2.13
N PRO A 243 -0.32 11.42 2.47
CA PRO A 243 0.25 11.67 3.80
C PRO A 243 -0.81 11.82 4.89
N SER A 244 -2.09 11.94 4.54
CA SER A 244 -3.17 11.98 5.53
C SER A 244 -3.48 10.61 6.15
N GLN A 245 -2.96 9.54 5.54
CA GLN A 245 -3.15 8.16 5.96
C GLN A 245 -1.94 7.69 6.80
N GLU A 246 -1.99 7.91 8.10
CA GLU A 246 -0.85 7.60 8.98
C GLU A 246 -0.44 6.11 8.93
N ASP A 247 -1.41 5.18 8.92
CA ASP A 247 -1.09 3.74 8.87
C ASP A 247 -0.39 3.34 7.56
N LEU A 248 -0.69 4.04 6.44
CA LEU A 248 0.03 3.89 5.18
C LEU A 248 1.48 4.40 5.32
N MET A 249 1.69 5.58 5.92
CA MET A 249 3.04 6.11 6.15
C MET A 249 3.89 5.17 7.01
N ILE A 250 3.29 4.51 7.99
CA ILE A 250 3.96 3.52 8.85
C ILE A 250 4.33 2.27 8.04
N ASN A 251 3.38 1.76 7.24
CA ASN A 251 3.59 0.58 6.39
C ASN A 251 4.70 0.81 5.36
N GLU A 252 4.73 1.98 4.72
CA GLU A 252 5.77 2.36 3.76
C GLU A 252 7.12 2.59 4.42
N MET A 253 7.14 3.32 5.54
CA MET A 253 8.38 3.61 6.27
C MET A 253 9.13 2.34 6.63
N GLN A 254 8.43 1.32 7.17
CA GLN A 254 9.09 0.07 7.55
C GLN A 254 9.69 -0.66 6.33
N ALA A 255 8.98 -0.67 5.19
CA ALA A 255 9.42 -1.35 3.97
C ALA A 255 10.67 -0.70 3.37
N TYR A 256 10.66 0.64 3.25
CA TYR A 256 11.80 1.41 2.78
C TYR A 256 13.01 1.30 3.71
N LEU A 257 12.78 1.40 5.02
CA LEU A 257 13.84 1.38 6.01
C LEU A 257 14.51 0.01 6.07
N MET A 258 13.76 -1.09 5.99
CA MET A 258 14.35 -2.42 6.16
C MET A 258 14.82 -3.08 4.86
N HIS A 259 14.15 -2.85 3.73
CA HIS A 259 14.11 -3.86 2.66
C HIS A 259 14.43 -3.37 1.26
N THR A 260 14.97 -2.15 1.18
CA THR A 260 15.32 -1.56 -0.10
C THR A 260 16.84 -1.32 -0.17
N PRO A 261 17.67 -2.37 -0.29
CA PRO A 261 19.13 -2.24 -0.34
C PRO A 261 19.61 -1.58 -1.65
N ASP A 262 18.78 -1.64 -2.69
CA ASP A 262 19.07 -1.07 -3.98
C ASP A 262 18.76 0.43 -4.01
N ARG A 263 19.81 1.22 -4.21
CA ARG A 263 19.74 2.69 -4.27
C ARG A 263 18.88 3.23 -5.41
N ARG A 264 18.53 2.39 -6.40
CA ARG A 264 17.55 2.75 -7.44
C ARG A 264 16.15 2.97 -6.87
N PHE A 265 15.82 2.30 -5.77
CA PHE A 265 14.52 2.33 -5.12
C PHE A 265 14.54 3.18 -3.86
N PHE A 266 15.63 3.11 -3.08
CA PHE A 266 15.77 3.92 -1.87
C PHE A 266 17.22 4.31 -1.62
N ASP A 267 17.50 5.61 -1.65
CA ASP A 267 18.76 6.17 -1.17
C ASP A 267 18.48 6.96 0.11
N PRO A 268 19.12 6.66 1.25
CA PRO A 268 19.00 7.43 2.48
C PRO A 268 19.10 8.96 2.30
N GLY A 269 19.86 9.42 1.30
CA GLY A 269 19.98 10.83 0.96
C GLY A 269 18.68 11.49 0.48
N THR A 270 17.72 10.73 -0.07
CA THR A 270 16.43 11.28 -0.55
C THR A 270 15.51 11.70 0.59
N LEU A 271 15.67 11.13 1.79
CA LEU A 271 14.98 11.58 2.99
C LEU A 271 15.45 12.98 3.45
N GLY A 272 16.61 13.45 2.97
CA GLY A 272 17.26 14.66 3.48
C GLY A 272 17.81 14.49 4.91
N LEU A 273 17.98 13.25 5.37
CA LEU A 273 18.59 12.91 6.64
C LEU A 273 20.08 12.57 6.46
N PRO A 274 20.94 12.79 7.47
CA PRO A 274 22.30 12.28 7.44
C PRO A 274 22.29 10.75 7.31
N VAL A 275 23.17 10.18 6.48
CA VAL A 275 23.29 8.72 6.30
C VAL A 275 23.46 7.99 7.64
N GLY A 276 24.23 8.55 8.58
CA GLY A 276 24.38 7.97 9.92
C GLY A 276 23.08 7.94 10.73
N ALA A 277 22.15 8.86 10.51
CA ALA A 277 20.83 8.84 11.13
C ALA A 277 19.99 7.69 10.55
N VAL A 278 19.95 7.54 9.23
CA VAL A 278 19.21 6.44 8.58
C VAL A 278 19.79 5.08 8.98
N ASN A 279 21.11 4.92 8.99
CA ASN A 279 21.77 3.69 9.46
C ASN A 279 21.41 3.36 10.92
N ARG A 280 21.36 4.38 11.79
CA ARG A 280 20.91 4.20 13.19
C ARG A 280 19.46 3.73 13.24
N LEU A 281 18.58 4.34 12.45
CA LEU A 281 17.17 3.96 12.41
C LEU A 281 17.00 2.52 11.94
N GLN A 282 17.71 2.12 10.87
CA GLN A 282 17.77 0.74 10.38
C GLN A 282 18.23 -0.24 11.45
N ALA A 283 19.39 0.03 12.07
CA ALA A 283 19.92 -0.84 13.12
C ALA A 283 18.95 -0.95 14.31
N THR A 284 18.34 0.16 14.73
CA THR A 284 17.38 0.19 15.84
C THR A 284 16.12 -0.60 15.52
N PHE A 285 15.61 -0.47 14.28
CA PHE A 285 14.44 -1.21 13.83
C PHE A 285 14.72 -2.72 13.79
N LEU A 286 15.84 -3.13 13.19
CA LEU A 286 16.21 -4.54 13.09
C LEU A 286 16.45 -5.18 14.47
N LEU A 287 17.11 -4.47 15.40
CA LEU A 287 17.37 -4.95 16.76
C LEU A 287 16.09 -5.12 17.58
N GLY A 288 15.12 -4.22 17.41
CA GLY A 288 13.86 -4.24 18.16
C GLY A 288 12.79 -5.16 17.56
N MET A 289 13.00 -5.66 16.34
CA MET A 289 12.01 -6.45 15.62
C MET A 289 11.58 -7.71 16.41
N PRO A 290 10.27 -8.01 16.48
CA PRO A 290 9.79 -9.27 17.04
C PRO A 290 10.41 -10.49 16.35
N ALA A 291 10.48 -11.62 17.06
CA ALA A 291 10.89 -12.88 16.44
C ALA A 291 9.91 -13.28 15.33
N GLY A 292 10.44 -13.71 14.19
CA GLY A 292 9.67 -14.07 13.01
C GLY A 292 10.59 -14.25 11.81
N TRP A 293 10.05 -14.82 10.73
CA TRP A 293 10.82 -15.14 9.53
C TRP A 293 11.56 -13.92 8.95
N LEU A 294 10.96 -12.73 9.06
CA LEU A 294 11.54 -11.49 8.56
C LEU A 294 12.82 -11.14 9.30
N ARG A 295 12.77 -11.19 10.64
CA ARG A 295 13.96 -10.99 11.48
C ARG A 295 15.03 -12.04 11.20
N ASP A 296 14.62 -13.30 11.09
CA ASP A 296 15.55 -14.42 10.91
C ASP A 296 16.20 -14.40 9.51
N GLY A 297 15.51 -13.85 8.52
CA GLY A 297 16.00 -13.66 7.14
C GLY A 297 16.85 -12.39 6.95
N THR A 298 16.69 -11.37 7.79
CA THR A 298 17.50 -10.16 7.74
C THR A 298 18.85 -10.34 8.46
N SER A 299 19.95 -10.13 7.75
CA SER A 299 21.25 -9.93 8.39
C SER A 299 21.32 -8.53 8.98
N VAL A 300 21.53 -8.42 10.30
CA VAL A 300 21.78 -7.11 10.93
C VAL A 300 23.12 -6.59 10.40
N PRO A 301 23.17 -5.42 9.72
CA PRO A 301 24.44 -4.84 9.32
C PRO A 301 25.28 -4.58 10.57
N PRO A 302 26.60 -4.83 10.55
CA PRO A 302 27.46 -4.42 11.66
C PRO A 302 27.31 -2.90 11.86
N PRO A 303 27.39 -2.40 13.11
CA PRO A 303 27.35 -0.97 13.37
C PRO A 303 28.46 -0.30 12.57
N VAL A 304 28.10 0.59 11.64
CA VAL A 304 29.09 1.40 10.93
C VAL A 304 29.57 2.45 11.91
N GLU A 305 30.79 2.32 12.43
CA GLU A 305 31.44 3.40 13.17
C GLU A 305 31.40 4.67 12.33
N ALA A 306 31.09 5.80 12.97
CA ALA A 306 31.03 7.10 12.33
C ALA A 306 32.39 7.47 11.75
N ALA A 307 32.67 7.04 10.52
CA ALA A 307 33.81 7.51 9.77
C ALA A 307 33.61 8.99 9.50
N SER A 308 34.55 9.81 10.01
CA SER A 308 34.64 11.24 9.74
C SER A 308 34.48 11.50 8.25
N ALA A 309 33.37 12.13 7.86
CA ALA A 309 33.10 12.45 6.46
C ALA A 309 34.22 13.37 5.92
N PRO A 310 34.76 13.10 4.72
CA PRO A 310 35.52 14.12 4.01
C PRO A 310 34.58 15.28 3.65
N ALA A 311 35.13 16.50 3.60
CA ALA A 311 34.40 17.71 3.23
C ALA A 311 33.65 17.52 1.90
N PRO A 312 32.45 18.12 1.74
CA PRO A 312 31.61 17.88 0.57
C PRO A 312 32.32 18.35 -0.69
N ALA A 313 32.73 17.41 -1.53
CA ALA A 313 32.95 17.68 -2.94
C ALA A 313 31.58 18.05 -3.53
N SER A 314 31.54 19.15 -4.30
CA SER A 314 30.34 19.58 -5.01
C SER A 314 29.70 18.40 -5.73
N LEU A 315 28.52 18.00 -5.27
CA LEU A 315 27.76 16.90 -5.84
C LEU A 315 27.40 17.25 -7.31
N PRO A 316 27.58 16.34 -8.27
CA PRO A 316 26.85 16.44 -9.52
C PRO A 316 25.35 16.41 -9.20
N ALA A 317 24.54 17.13 -9.97
CA ALA A 317 23.09 17.21 -9.78
C ALA A 317 22.48 15.81 -9.60
N SER A 318 21.58 15.69 -8.61
CA SER A 318 20.85 14.46 -8.31
C SER A 318 20.23 13.87 -9.59
N PRO A 319 20.30 12.55 -9.80
CA PRO A 319 19.49 11.93 -10.84
C PRO A 319 18.00 12.16 -10.53
N PRO A 320 17.16 12.36 -11.56
CA PRO A 320 15.72 12.52 -11.36
C PRO A 320 15.11 11.23 -10.78
N PRO A 321 13.94 11.31 -10.11
CA PRO A 321 13.29 10.14 -9.49
C PRO A 321 13.11 9.00 -10.51
N ALA A 322 13.09 7.75 -10.03
CA ALA A 322 13.01 6.55 -10.88
C ALA A 322 11.82 6.58 -11.87
N LYS A 323 10.78 7.38 -11.60
CA LYS A 323 9.59 7.57 -12.44
C LYS A 323 9.73 8.65 -13.54
N ALA A 324 10.83 9.40 -13.62
CA ALA A 324 10.95 10.57 -14.52
C ALA A 324 11.76 10.34 -15.81
N ARG A 325 11.73 9.14 -16.41
CA ARG A 325 12.35 8.89 -17.72
C ARG A 325 11.38 8.22 -18.69
N GLY A 326 10.37 8.99 -19.11
CA GLY A 326 9.36 8.53 -20.06
C GLY A 326 8.68 9.63 -20.86
N ALA A 327 9.37 10.74 -21.19
CA ALA A 327 8.87 11.70 -22.17
C ALA A 327 9.74 11.64 -23.44
N PRO A 328 9.19 11.24 -24.62
CA PRO A 328 9.90 11.41 -25.87
C PRO A 328 10.02 12.91 -26.19
N ALA A 329 11.23 13.35 -26.50
CA ALA A 329 11.45 14.67 -27.09
C ALA A 329 10.67 14.78 -28.41
N ARG A 330 9.98 15.91 -28.59
CA ARG A 330 9.42 16.33 -29.88
C ARG A 330 10.53 16.69 -30.87
#